data_AF-A0A7J3ZBR8-F1
#
_entry.id   AF-A0A7J3ZBR8-F1
#
_cell.length_a   1.000
_cell.length_b   1.000
_cell.length_c   1.000
_cell.angle_alpha   90.00
_cell.angle_beta   90.00
_cell.angle_gamma   90.00
#
_symmetry.space_group_name_H-M   'P 1'
#
loop_
_entity.id
_entity.type
_entity.pdbx_description
1 polymer ?
#
loop_
_entity_poly.entity_id
_entity_poly.type
_entity_poly.pdbx_seq_one_letter_code
_entity_poly.pdbx_strand_id
1 'polypeptide(L)'
;MPEFQGIEVVQIPIPHGVNVIIGQSHFIKTVEDLYEALITSVPGIKFGIAFCEASGKRLIRYDGNDEELKKLAIEAARSIGAGHVFVIYIRDAWPINVLNAIKNVQEVTRVYVATANPLQVIVGKTDQGRAVLGVVDGFSPLGVESEEDIKERKEFLRRIGYKR
;
A
#
# COMPACT_ATOMS: atom_id res chain seq x y z
N MET A 1 -29.41 -5.72 15.11
CA MET A 1 -28.24 -6.62 15.05
C MET A 1 -27.37 -6.14 13.91
N PRO A 2 -26.02 -6.11 14.02
CA PRO A 2 -25.15 -5.73 12.92
C PRO A 2 -25.40 -6.61 11.68
N GLU A 3 -25.32 -6.03 10.48
CA GLU A 3 -25.70 -6.70 9.24
C GLU A 3 -24.59 -6.59 8.18
N PHE A 4 -24.23 -7.72 7.56
CA PHE A 4 -23.29 -7.76 6.45
C PHE A 4 -24.01 -7.51 5.12
N GLN A 5 -23.59 -6.49 4.39
CA GLN A 5 -24.26 -5.98 3.20
C GLN A 5 -23.60 -6.39 1.88
N GLY A 6 -22.47 -7.10 1.93
CA GLY A 6 -21.82 -7.70 0.76
C GLY A 6 -20.34 -7.38 0.60
N ILE A 7 -19.78 -7.85 -0.52
CA ILE A 7 -18.36 -7.71 -0.89
C ILE A 7 -18.26 -6.90 -2.19
N GLU A 8 -17.26 -6.03 -2.26
CA GLU A 8 -16.85 -5.29 -3.45
C GLU A 8 -15.38 -5.58 -3.74
N VAL A 9 -15.05 -5.76 -5.02
CA VAL A 9 -13.66 -5.88 -5.48
C VAL A 9 -13.24 -4.55 -6.07
N VAL A 10 -12.31 -3.87 -5.41
CA VAL A 10 -11.82 -2.55 -5.81
C VAL A 10 -10.53 -2.70 -6.60
N GLN A 11 -10.53 -2.29 -7.85
CA GLN A 11 -9.32 -2.25 -8.68
C GLN A 11 -8.45 -1.07 -8.27
N ILE A 12 -7.16 -1.32 -7.99
CA ILE A 12 -6.20 -0.28 -7.63
C ILE A 12 -5.35 0.06 -8.86
N PRO A 13 -5.34 1.32 -9.33
CA PRO A 13 -4.50 1.72 -10.45
C PRO A 13 -3.04 1.78 -10.01
N ILE A 14 -2.14 1.15 -10.75
CA ILE A 14 -0.69 1.25 -10.51
C ILE A 14 -0.04 1.58 -11.85
N PRO A 15 0.32 2.85 -12.10
CA PRO A 15 1.05 3.24 -13.30
C PRO A 15 2.41 2.55 -13.38
N HIS A 16 2.94 2.44 -14.59
CA HIS A 16 4.27 1.86 -14.81
C HIS A 16 5.34 2.62 -13.99
N GLY A 17 6.23 1.86 -13.33
CA GLY A 17 7.31 2.42 -12.51
C GLY A 17 6.88 2.91 -11.12
N VAL A 18 5.63 2.69 -10.72
CA VAL A 18 5.10 3.06 -9.41
C VAL A 18 4.84 1.79 -8.59
N ASN A 19 5.08 1.85 -7.29
CA ASN A 19 4.64 0.82 -6.33
C ASN A 19 3.56 1.40 -5.41
N VAL A 20 2.67 0.56 -4.91
CA VAL A 20 1.66 0.92 -3.91
C VAL A 20 1.87 0.12 -2.63
N ILE A 21 1.61 0.76 -1.49
CA ILE A 21 1.61 0.16 -0.16
C ILE A 21 0.28 0.53 0.49
N ILE A 22 -0.48 -0.48 0.95
CA ILE A 22 -1.77 -0.27 1.61
C ILE A 22 -1.71 -0.91 2.99
N GLY A 23 -2.17 -0.19 4.00
CA GLY A 23 -2.20 -0.69 5.38
C GLY A 23 -3.34 -0.09 6.18
N GLN A 24 -3.33 -0.38 7.47
CA GLN A 24 -4.26 0.17 8.44
C GLN A 24 -3.50 0.84 9.57
N SER A 25 -3.96 2.02 9.97
CA SER A 25 -3.36 2.85 11.00
C SER A 25 -4.40 3.27 12.04
N HIS A 26 -4.11 4.31 12.81
CA HIS A 26 -5.08 5.08 13.59
C HIS A 26 -4.55 6.50 13.80
N PHE A 27 -5.36 7.42 14.31
CA PHE A 27 -4.90 8.76 14.73
C PHE A 27 -4.37 9.68 13.60
N ILE A 28 -4.62 10.98 13.72
CA ILE A 28 -4.40 11.95 12.63
C ILE A 28 -2.92 12.17 12.30
N LYS A 29 -2.03 11.97 13.29
CA LYS A 29 -0.57 12.09 13.14
C LYS A 29 0.02 11.08 12.13
N THR A 30 -0.72 10.01 11.79
CA THR A 30 -0.36 9.05 10.73
C THR A 30 0.17 9.71 9.46
N VAL A 31 -0.46 10.80 9.01
CA VAL A 31 -0.10 11.43 7.73
C VAL A 31 1.30 12.04 7.78
N GLU A 32 1.59 12.81 8.83
CA GLU A 32 2.90 13.46 9.01
C GLU A 32 3.98 12.41 9.31
N ASP A 33 3.69 11.40 10.14
CA ASP A 33 4.72 10.41 10.53
C ASP A 33 5.06 9.45 9.40
N LEU A 34 4.08 9.08 8.56
CA LEU A 34 4.37 8.35 7.33
C LEU A 34 5.15 9.22 6.34
N TYR A 35 4.86 10.53 6.25
CA TYR A 35 5.64 11.44 5.42
C TYR A 35 7.11 11.47 5.88
N GLU A 36 7.35 11.67 7.17
CA GLU A 36 8.69 11.69 7.76
C GLU A 36 9.42 10.35 7.57
N ALA A 37 8.73 9.24 7.82
CA ALA A 37 9.29 7.90 7.63
C ALA A 37 9.71 7.65 6.17
N LEU A 38 8.93 8.12 5.20
CA LEU A 38 9.23 7.95 3.78
C LEU A 38 10.40 8.85 3.35
N ILE A 39 10.34 10.16 3.63
CA ILE A 39 11.34 11.12 3.15
C ILE A 39 12.73 10.87 3.75
N THR A 40 12.80 10.29 4.95
CA THR A 40 14.07 9.95 5.62
C THR A 40 14.64 8.59 5.19
N SER A 41 13.86 7.73 4.53
CA SER A 41 14.29 6.37 4.17
C SER A 41 15.17 6.31 2.92
N VAL A 42 14.85 7.10 1.89
CA VAL A 42 15.56 7.09 0.60
C VAL A 42 15.69 8.53 0.08
N PRO A 43 16.91 9.08 -0.09
CA PRO A 43 17.10 10.37 -0.74
C PRO A 43 16.50 10.38 -2.14
N GLY A 44 15.62 11.35 -2.42
CA GLY A 44 15.01 11.53 -3.74
C GLY A 44 13.73 10.73 -3.99
N ILE A 45 13.25 9.92 -3.02
CA ILE A 45 11.97 9.21 -3.14
C ILE A 45 10.83 10.17 -3.50
N LYS A 46 9.97 9.75 -4.43
CA LYS A 46 8.71 10.43 -4.77
C LYS A 46 7.55 9.65 -4.19
N PHE A 47 6.63 10.32 -3.52
CA PHE A 47 5.49 9.65 -2.91
C PHE A 47 4.26 10.53 -2.71
N GLY A 48 3.11 9.86 -2.60
CA GLY A 48 1.85 10.41 -2.14
C GLY A 48 1.18 9.49 -1.13
N ILE A 49 0.58 10.07 -0.11
CA ILE A 49 -0.06 9.39 1.03
C ILE A 49 -1.51 9.83 1.10
N ALA A 50 -2.41 8.88 1.39
CA ALA A 50 -3.78 9.16 1.78
C ALA A 50 -4.17 8.29 2.97
N PHE A 51 -4.92 8.86 3.93
CA PHE A 51 -5.39 8.21 5.15
C PHE A 51 -6.86 8.53 5.38
N CYS A 52 -7.67 7.49 5.59
CA CYS A 52 -9.10 7.60 5.82
C CYS A 52 -9.39 7.87 7.31
N GLU A 53 -9.65 9.11 7.70
CA GLU A 53 -10.10 9.44 9.05
C GLU A 53 -11.42 8.71 9.35
N ALA A 54 -11.50 7.94 10.44
CA ALA A 54 -12.67 7.08 10.72
C ALA A 54 -13.71 7.73 11.65
N SER A 55 -13.43 8.90 12.22
CA SER A 55 -14.31 9.62 13.13
C SER A 55 -14.30 11.13 12.85
N GLY A 56 -15.14 11.90 13.54
CA GLY A 56 -15.20 13.36 13.35
C GLY A 56 -15.59 13.74 11.93
N LYS A 57 -14.72 14.49 11.23
CA LYS A 57 -14.99 14.98 9.87
C LYS A 57 -14.93 13.86 8.81
N ARG A 58 -14.30 12.73 9.13
CA ARG A 58 -14.20 11.55 8.25
C ARG A 58 -13.62 11.87 6.86
N LEU A 59 -12.60 12.71 6.83
CA LEU A 59 -11.97 13.14 5.58
C LEU A 59 -10.85 12.19 5.17
N ILE A 60 -10.58 12.13 3.87
CA ILE A 60 -9.29 11.61 3.38
C ILE A 60 -8.24 12.69 3.64
N ARG A 61 -7.30 12.37 4.50
CA ARG A 61 -6.14 13.21 4.84
C ARG A 61 -4.99 12.78 3.96
N TYR A 62 -4.19 13.70 3.45
CA TYR A 62 -3.18 13.38 2.46
C TYR A 62 -1.97 14.30 2.59
N ASP A 63 -0.82 13.79 2.17
CA ASP A 63 0.42 14.54 2.04
C ASP A 63 1.36 13.80 1.08
N GLY A 64 2.53 14.37 0.78
CA GLY A 64 3.52 13.81 -0.13
C GLY A 64 4.19 14.86 -0.99
N ASN A 65 5.32 14.47 -1.58
CA ASN A 65 6.20 15.35 -2.35
C ASN A 65 6.02 15.23 -3.88
N ASP A 66 5.00 14.50 -4.34
CA ASP A 66 4.64 14.35 -5.74
C ASP A 66 3.11 14.48 -5.92
N GLU A 67 2.67 15.44 -6.75
CA GLU A 67 1.24 15.74 -6.94
C GLU A 67 0.46 14.64 -7.66
N GLU A 68 1.10 13.91 -8.57
CA GLU A 68 0.47 12.81 -9.30
C GLU A 68 0.21 11.65 -8.33
N LEU A 69 1.23 11.29 -7.55
CA LEU A 69 1.13 10.20 -6.57
C LEU A 69 0.15 10.54 -5.43
N LYS A 70 0.05 11.81 -5.02
CA LYS A 70 -0.97 12.25 -4.06
C LYS A 70 -2.38 12.03 -4.59
N LYS A 71 -2.65 12.41 -5.84
CA LYS A 71 -3.96 12.20 -6.47
C LYS A 71 -4.32 10.71 -6.54
N LEU A 72 -3.37 9.87 -6.96
CA LEU A 72 -3.55 8.41 -6.99
C LEU A 72 -3.86 7.85 -5.59
N ALA A 73 -3.13 8.27 -4.56
CA ALA A 73 -3.38 7.84 -3.19
C ALA A 73 -4.78 8.21 -2.71
N ILE A 74 -5.22 9.44 -2.99
CA ILE A 74 -6.57 9.93 -2.63
C ILE A 74 -7.65 9.12 -3.35
N GLU A 75 -7.49 8.86 -4.65
CA GLU A 75 -8.46 8.10 -5.45
C GLU A 75 -8.57 6.63 -5.00
N ALA A 76 -7.44 5.99 -4.74
CA ALA A 76 -7.40 4.63 -4.20
C ALA A 76 -8.05 4.57 -2.80
N ALA A 77 -7.69 5.49 -1.89
CA ALA A 77 -8.27 5.57 -0.55
C ALA A 77 -9.79 5.81 -0.59
N ARG A 78 -10.26 6.67 -1.52
CA ARG A 78 -11.69 6.94 -1.74
C ARG A 78 -12.43 5.70 -2.23
N SER A 79 -11.84 4.96 -3.15
CA SER A 79 -12.43 3.75 -3.72
C SER A 79 -12.51 2.61 -2.69
N ILE A 80 -11.47 2.47 -1.84
CA ILE A 80 -11.48 1.51 -0.73
C ILE A 80 -12.50 1.93 0.33
N GLY A 81 -12.50 3.19 0.74
CA GLY A 81 -13.50 3.81 1.62
C GLY A 81 -13.60 3.19 3.03
N ALA A 82 -12.62 2.41 3.45
CA ALA A 82 -12.58 1.79 4.78
C ALA A 82 -11.85 2.69 5.78
N GLY A 83 -12.45 2.87 6.96
CA GLY A 83 -11.90 3.73 8.02
C GLY A 83 -10.52 3.28 8.46
N HIS A 84 -9.64 4.26 8.70
CA HIS A 84 -8.25 4.10 9.10
C HIS A 84 -7.34 3.34 8.13
N VAL A 85 -7.80 3.05 6.90
CA VAL A 85 -6.89 2.60 5.84
C VAL A 85 -5.99 3.74 5.42
N PHE A 86 -4.71 3.44 5.19
CA PHE A 86 -3.81 4.31 4.46
C PHE A 86 -3.39 3.68 3.14
N VAL A 87 -3.12 4.54 2.15
CA VAL A 87 -2.57 4.19 0.84
C VAL A 87 -1.36 5.07 0.59
N ILE A 88 -0.25 4.47 0.21
CA ILE A 88 0.97 5.16 -0.20
C ILE A 88 1.31 4.71 -1.61
N TYR A 89 1.55 5.64 -2.51
CA TYR A 89 2.23 5.38 -3.77
C TYR A 89 3.65 5.91 -3.73
N ILE A 90 4.60 5.15 -4.26
CA ILE A 90 6.01 5.54 -4.33
C ILE A 90 6.57 5.36 -5.75
N ARG A 91 7.51 6.23 -6.12
CA ARG A 91 8.35 6.18 -7.32
C ARG A 91 9.79 6.49 -6.94
N ASP A 92 10.75 6.03 -7.74
CA ASP A 92 12.20 6.18 -7.49
C ASP A 92 12.67 5.55 -6.17
N ALA A 93 11.90 4.60 -5.66
CA ALA A 93 12.20 3.72 -4.54
C ALA A 93 11.36 2.44 -4.64
N TRP A 94 11.76 1.39 -3.92
CA TRP A 94 11.02 0.14 -3.83
C TRP A 94 10.46 -0.08 -2.42
N PRO A 95 9.38 -0.86 -2.26
CA PRO A 95 8.83 -1.16 -0.95
C PRO A 95 9.84 -1.70 0.05
N ILE A 96 10.80 -2.51 -0.39
CA ILE A 96 11.86 -3.06 0.47
C ILE A 96 12.74 -1.98 1.14
N ASN A 97 12.78 -0.77 0.58
CA ASN A 97 13.54 0.34 1.16
C ASN A 97 12.80 0.99 2.34
N VAL A 98 11.46 0.97 2.36
CA VAL A 98 10.64 1.78 3.27
C VAL A 98 9.75 0.96 4.20
N LEU A 99 9.50 -0.31 3.89
CA LEU A 99 8.55 -1.18 4.59
C LEU A 99 8.82 -1.27 6.10
N ASN A 100 10.09 -1.33 6.50
CA ASN A 100 10.44 -1.41 7.92
C ASN A 100 10.20 -0.07 8.64
N ALA A 101 10.48 1.07 8.00
CA ALA A 101 10.17 2.38 8.55
C ALA A 101 8.66 2.53 8.76
N ILE A 102 7.85 2.19 7.76
CA ILE A 102 6.37 2.22 7.84
C ILE A 102 5.87 1.32 8.97
N LYS A 103 6.34 0.08 9.08
CA LYS A 103 5.92 -0.85 10.14
C LYS A 103 6.31 -0.39 11.55
N ASN A 104 7.30 0.50 11.68
CA ASN A 104 7.76 1.04 12.95
C ASN A 104 7.09 2.38 13.30
N VAL A 105 6.28 2.96 12.41
CA VAL A 105 5.44 4.12 12.75
C VAL A 105 4.41 3.69 13.78
N GLN A 106 4.29 4.44 14.87
CA GLN A 106 3.53 4.04 16.07
C GLN A 106 2.04 3.84 15.78
N GLU A 107 1.51 4.60 14.83
CA GLU A 107 0.11 4.54 14.43
C GLU A 107 -0.21 3.32 13.56
N VAL A 108 0.78 2.73 12.87
CA VAL A 108 0.58 1.67 11.88
C VAL A 108 0.29 0.34 12.58
N THR A 109 -0.91 -0.18 12.36
CA THR A 109 -1.37 -1.44 12.96
C THR A 109 -1.00 -2.66 12.11
N ARG A 110 -1.04 -2.52 10.77
CA ARG A 110 -0.66 -3.57 9.81
C ARG A 110 -0.47 -3.01 8.40
N VAL A 111 0.32 -3.71 7.60
CA VAL A 111 0.43 -3.53 6.15
C VAL A 111 -0.25 -4.72 5.46
N TYR A 112 -1.16 -4.46 4.53
CA TYR A 112 -1.86 -5.50 3.76
C TYR A 112 -1.04 -5.97 2.56
N VAL A 113 -0.43 -5.03 1.85
CA VAL A 113 0.26 -5.29 0.58
C VAL A 113 1.28 -4.21 0.28
N ALA A 114 2.33 -4.59 -0.46
CA ALA A 114 3.29 -3.67 -1.03
C ALA A 114 3.80 -4.22 -2.37
N THR A 115 3.38 -3.64 -3.49
CA THR A 115 3.53 -4.26 -4.82
C THR A 115 3.55 -3.27 -5.98
N ALA A 116 4.02 -3.73 -7.13
CA ALA A 116 3.85 -3.11 -8.45
C ALA A 116 2.98 -3.96 -9.41
N ASN A 117 2.51 -5.13 -8.96
CA ASN A 117 1.65 -6.00 -9.76
C ASN A 117 0.23 -5.43 -9.89
N PRO A 118 -0.58 -5.89 -10.86
CA PRO A 118 -2.02 -5.65 -10.83
C PRO A 118 -2.61 -6.01 -9.46
N LEU A 119 -3.35 -5.07 -8.86
CA LEU A 119 -3.81 -5.19 -7.47
C LEU A 119 -5.32 -4.97 -7.37
N GLN A 120 -5.99 -5.84 -6.63
CA GLN A 120 -7.36 -5.67 -6.18
C GLN A 120 -7.45 -5.69 -4.66
N VAL A 121 -8.32 -4.87 -4.09
CA VAL A 121 -8.66 -4.87 -2.66
C VAL A 121 -10.08 -5.41 -2.48
N ILE A 122 -10.23 -6.44 -1.66
CA ILE A 122 -11.52 -7.04 -1.33
C ILE A 122 -12.11 -6.29 -0.13
N VAL A 123 -13.23 -5.59 -0.33
CA VAL A 123 -13.86 -4.75 0.69
C VAL A 123 -15.22 -5.32 1.09
N GLY A 124 -15.38 -5.61 2.38
CA GLY A 124 -16.66 -5.97 2.98
C GLY A 124 -17.42 -4.73 3.45
N LYS A 125 -18.75 -4.75 3.33
CA LYS A 125 -19.64 -3.67 3.79
C LYS A 125 -20.57 -4.16 4.89
N THR A 126 -20.81 -3.33 5.88
CA THR A 126 -21.85 -3.52 6.90
C THR A 126 -22.69 -2.26 7.03
N ASP A 127 -23.73 -2.34 7.86
CA ASP A 127 -24.52 -1.19 8.31
C ASP A 127 -23.69 -0.06 8.94
N GLN A 128 -22.51 -0.37 9.50
CA GLN A 128 -21.61 0.62 10.11
C GLN A 128 -20.61 1.23 9.13
N GLY A 129 -20.08 0.47 8.18
CA GLY A 129 -19.01 0.95 7.31
C GLY A 129 -18.36 -0.12 6.43
N ARG A 130 -17.10 0.09 6.10
CA ARG A 130 -16.33 -0.75 5.16
C ARG A 130 -15.08 -1.29 5.83
N ALA A 131 -14.70 -2.52 5.48
CA ALA A 131 -13.51 -3.19 5.98
C ALA A 131 -12.72 -3.82 4.84
N VAL A 132 -11.39 -3.71 4.88
CA VAL A 132 -10.52 -4.50 3.99
C VAL A 132 -10.48 -5.93 4.51
N LEU A 133 -11.00 -6.86 3.71
CA LEU A 133 -11.02 -8.30 4.00
C LEU A 133 -9.76 -9.00 3.49
N GLY A 134 -9.15 -8.47 2.43
CA GLY A 134 -7.96 -9.03 1.81
C GLY A 134 -7.56 -8.30 0.54
N VAL A 135 -6.52 -8.81 -0.11
CA VAL A 135 -5.99 -8.30 -1.38
C VAL A 135 -5.75 -9.45 -2.35
N VAL A 136 -5.79 -9.14 -3.65
CA VAL A 136 -5.30 -10.00 -4.73
C VAL A 136 -4.11 -9.28 -5.36
N ASP A 137 -2.90 -9.73 -5.04
CA ASP A 137 -1.64 -9.17 -5.53
C ASP A 137 -1.10 -10.05 -6.66
N GLY A 138 -1.24 -9.58 -7.91
CA GLY A 138 -0.82 -10.31 -9.09
C GLY A 138 -1.70 -11.53 -9.38
N PHE A 139 -1.05 -12.64 -9.74
CA PHE A 139 -1.70 -13.82 -10.30
C PHE A 139 -1.38 -15.09 -9.50
N SER A 140 -2.20 -16.13 -9.65
CA SER A 140 -1.97 -17.43 -9.04
C SER A 140 -0.72 -18.12 -9.60
N PRO A 141 0.02 -18.90 -8.78
CA PRO A 141 1.18 -19.65 -9.25
C PRO A 141 0.79 -20.70 -10.28
N LEU A 142 1.63 -20.90 -11.30
CA LEU A 142 1.40 -21.88 -12.38
C LEU A 142 2.21 -23.17 -12.20
N GLY A 143 3.09 -23.24 -11.19
CA GLY A 143 3.96 -24.37 -10.94
C GLY A 143 4.94 -24.13 -9.80
N VAL A 144 5.92 -25.03 -9.68
CA VAL A 144 7.04 -24.95 -8.73
C VAL A 144 8.33 -24.76 -9.52
N GLU A 145 9.24 -23.91 -9.03
CA GLU A 145 10.50 -23.61 -9.71
C GLU A 145 11.38 -24.86 -9.89
N SER A 146 12.04 -24.95 -11.06
CA SER A 146 13.07 -25.95 -11.37
C SER A 146 14.46 -25.50 -10.87
N GLU A 147 15.46 -26.38 -10.95
CA GLU A 147 16.85 -26.02 -10.63
C GLU A 147 17.40 -24.89 -11.52
N GLU A 148 16.97 -24.82 -12.78
CA GLU A 148 17.37 -23.73 -13.68
C GLU A 148 16.73 -22.40 -13.25
N ASP A 149 15.44 -22.42 -12.89
CA ASP A 149 14.74 -21.23 -12.37
C ASP A 149 15.38 -20.72 -11.05
N ILE A 150 15.80 -21.64 -10.18
CA ILE A 150 16.52 -21.32 -8.93
C ILE A 150 17.84 -20.61 -9.25
N LYS A 151 18.59 -21.12 -10.22
CA LYS A 151 19.86 -20.54 -10.67
C LYS A 151 19.61 -19.14 -11.24
N GLU A 152 18.63 -18.99 -12.12
CA GLU A 152 18.27 -17.71 -12.73
C GLU A 152 17.95 -16.65 -11.68
N ARG A 153 17.04 -16.93 -10.72
CA ARG A 153 16.67 -15.93 -9.71
C ARG A 153 17.83 -15.58 -8.77
N LYS A 154 18.74 -16.51 -8.49
CA LYS A 154 19.94 -16.25 -7.66
C LYS A 154 20.95 -15.38 -8.42
N GLU A 155 21.17 -15.67 -9.70
CA GLU A 155 22.04 -14.88 -10.56
C GLU A 155 21.49 -13.47 -10.77
N PHE A 156 20.17 -13.33 -10.97
CA PHE A 156 19.51 -12.05 -11.06
C PHE A 156 19.81 -11.15 -9.86
N LEU A 157 19.58 -11.64 -8.63
CA LEU A 157 19.83 -10.86 -7.41
C LEU A 157 21.29 -10.43 -7.24
N ARG A 158 22.24 -11.23 -7.74
CA ARG A 158 23.68 -10.87 -7.77
C ARG A 158 23.95 -9.80 -8.82
N ARG A 159 23.36 -9.94 -10.01
CA ARG A 159 23.48 -8.98 -11.12
C ARG A 159 22.96 -7.60 -10.75
N ILE A 160 21.85 -7.54 -9.99
CA ILE A 160 21.28 -6.27 -9.49
C ILE A 160 21.86 -5.83 -8.13
N GLY A 161 22.90 -6.52 -7.63
CA GLY A 161 23.71 -6.07 -6.49
C GLY A 161 23.12 -6.32 -5.10
N TYR A 162 22.00 -7.02 -4.96
CA TYR A 162 21.38 -7.32 -3.66
C TYR A 162 22.03 -8.51 -2.93
N LYS A 163 22.79 -9.35 -3.63
CA LYS A 163 23.47 -10.54 -3.07
C LYS A 163 24.90 -10.68 -3.60
N ARG A 164 25.77 -11.29 -2.79
CA ARG A 164 27.17 -11.61 -3.09
C ARG A 164 27.43 -13.09 -3.03
#